data_AF-A0A2V5P5W7-F1
#
_entry.id   AF-A0A2V5P5W7-F1
#
_cell.length_a   1.000
_cell.length_b   1.000
_cell.length_c   1.000
_cell.angle_alpha   90.00
_cell.angle_beta   90.00
_cell.angle_gamma   90.00
#
_symmetry.space_group_name_H-M   'P 1'
#
loop_
_entity.id
_entity.type
_entity.pdbx_description
1 polymer ?
#
loop_
_entity_poly.entity_id
_entity_poly.type
_entity_poly.pdbx_seq_one_letter_code
_entity_poly.pdbx_strand_id
1 'polypeptide(L)' 'MIRFFYNLFWPIGLLLFLPGYFIKMVRRGGYREKFGQRLGIYDRDVRIGLSKRRSTWLHAVSVGEVNIALKLANALRA' A
#
# COMPACT_ATOMS: atom_id res chain seq x y z
N MET A 1 -10.65 -21.95 -28.83
CA MET A 1 -11.00 -20.60 -29.34
C MET A 1 -11.47 -19.64 -28.26
N ILE A 2 -12.47 -19.97 -27.42
CA ILE A 2 -13.02 -19.03 -26.42
C ILE A 2 -11.98 -18.45 -25.43
N ARG A 3 -11.03 -19.28 -24.95
CA ARG A 3 -9.93 -18.85 -24.05
C ARG A 3 -8.95 -17.88 -24.72
N PHE A 4 -8.76 -17.96 -26.04
CA PHE A 4 -7.85 -17.08 -26.76
C PHE A 4 -8.43 -15.67 -26.85
N PHE A 5 -9.70 -15.54 -27.25
CA PHE A 5 -10.39 -14.26 -27.26
C PHE A 5 -10.52 -13.68 -25.86
N TYR A 6 -10.89 -14.48 -24.85
CA TYR A 6 -10.95 -14.04 -23.46
C TYR A 6 -9.60 -13.50 -22.96
N ASN A 7 -8.51 -14.21 -23.24
CA ASN A 7 -7.16 -13.78 -22.88
C ASN A 7 -6.66 -12.56 -23.67
N LEU A 8 -7.28 -12.23 -24.81
CA LEU A 8 -6.92 -11.08 -25.64
C LEU A 8 -7.73 -9.83 -25.26
N PHE A 9 -9.02 -9.99 -24.94
CA PHE A 9 -9.88 -8.89 -24.49
C PHE A 9 -9.42 -8.31 -23.15
N TRP A 10 -8.90 -9.14 -22.26
CA TRP A 10 -8.43 -8.69 -20.95
C TRP A 10 -7.28 -7.68 -21.01
N PRO A 11 -6.14 -7.97 -21.68
CA PRO A 11 -5.04 -7.01 -21.78
C PRO A 11 -5.42 -5.78 -22.60
N ILE A 12 -6.27 -5.91 -23.63
CA ILE A 12 -6.72 -4.76 -24.44
C ILE A 12 -7.60 -3.82 -23.61
N GLY A 13 -8.58 -4.38 -22.88
CA GLY A 13 -9.40 -3.61 -21.95
C GLY A 13 -8.53 -2.91 -20.92
N LEU A 14 -7.62 -3.64 -20.28
CA LEU A 14 -6.66 -3.05 -19.33
C LEU A 14 -5.83 -1.93 -19.97
N LEU A 15 -5.32 -2.10 -21.18
CA LEU A 15 -4.51 -1.10 -21.89
C LEU A 15 -5.29 0.20 -22.14
N LEU A 16 -6.59 0.09 -22.46
CA LEU A 16 -7.47 1.24 -22.69
C LEU A 16 -7.87 1.94 -21.38
N PHE A 17 -8.11 1.17 -20.31
CA PHE A 17 -8.51 1.72 -19.01
C PHE A 17 -7.32 2.22 -18.17
N LEU A 18 -6.12 1.68 -18.37
CA LEU A 18 -4.89 2.06 -17.65
C LEU A 18 -4.63 3.57 -17.68
N PRO A 19 -4.54 4.24 -18.86
CA PRO A 19 -4.18 5.65 -18.91
C PRO A 19 -5.24 6.53 -18.23
N GLY A 20 -6.53 6.22 -18.40
CA GLY A 20 -7.60 6.94 -17.71
C GLY A 20 -7.54 6.77 -16.18
N TYR A 21 -7.21 5.58 -15.70
CA TYR A 21 -7.05 5.30 -14.28
C TYR A 21 -5.80 6.00 -13.71
N PHE A 22 -4.69 5.99 -14.47
CA PHE A 22 -3.44 6.64 -14.09
C PHE A 22 -3.62 8.16 -14.00
N ILE A 23 -4.30 8.78 -14.98
CA ILE A 23 -4.62 10.22 -14.96
C ILE A 23 -5.50 10.57 -13.75
N LYS A 24 -6.53 9.77 -13.45
CA LYS A 24 -7.38 9.97 -12.26
C LYS A 24 -6.59 9.86 -10.96
N MET A 25 -5.68 8.90 -10.89
CA MET A 25 -4.82 8.67 -9.72
C MET A 25 -3.82 9.80 -9.50
N VAL A 26 -3.23 10.33 -10.58
CA VAL A 26 -2.33 11.48 -10.53
C VAL A 26 -3.09 12.76 -10.17
N ARG A 27 -4.28 12.98 -10.77
CA ARG A 27 -5.11 14.18 -10.52
C ARG A 27 -5.71 14.26 -9.12
N ARG A 28 -6.05 13.12 -8.50
CA ARG A 28 -6.61 13.10 -7.14
C ARG A 28 -5.60 13.54 -6.07
N GLY A 29 -4.31 13.54 -6.36
CA GLY A 29 -3.26 13.83 -5.38
C GLY A 29 -3.20 12.76 -4.28
N GLY A 30 -2.12 12.74 -3.50
CA GLY A 30 -1.97 11.83 -2.34
C GLY A 30 -1.50 10.40 -2.66
N TYR A 31 -1.59 9.92 -3.91
CA TYR A 31 -1.03 8.60 -4.24
C TYR A 31 0.50 8.60 -4.25
N ARG A 32 1.13 9.68 -4.73
CA ARG A 32 2.60 9.82 -4.84
C ARG A 32 3.30 9.88 -3.48
N GLU A 33 2.71 10.53 -2.48
CA GLU A 33 3.39 10.79 -1.19
C GLU A 33 3.73 9.53 -0.40
N LYS A 34 2.98 8.44 -0.57
CA LYS A 34 3.23 7.18 0.17
C LYS A 34 3.41 5.98 -0.75
N PHE A 35 3.55 6.20 -2.06
CA PHE A 35 3.73 5.10 -3.00
C PHE A 35 5.04 4.36 -2.75
N GLY A 36 6.13 5.10 -2.48
CA GLY A 36 7.43 4.52 -2.13
C GLY A 36 7.35 3.63 -0.89
N GLN A 37 6.55 4.00 0.11
CA GLN A 37 6.36 3.21 1.34
C GLN A 37 5.77 1.83 1.05
N ARG A 38 4.93 1.71 0.00
CA ARG A 38 4.37 0.41 -0.44
C ARG A 38 5.43 -0.52 -1.04
N LEU A 39 6.52 0.04 -1.56
CA LEU A 39 7.68 -0.68 -2.11
C LEU A 39 8.83 -0.79 -1.09
N GLY A 40 8.60 -0.43 0.18
CA GLY A 40 9.63 -0.42 1.21
C GLY A 40 10.62 0.75 1.14
N ILE A 41 10.37 1.73 0.25
CA ILE A 41 11.14 2.97 0.14
C ILE A 41 10.51 4.02 1.05
N TYR A 42 10.98 4.05 2.29
CA TYR A 42 10.52 5.03 3.29
C TYR A 42 11.31 6.34 3.21
N ASP A 43 10.66 7.45 3.55
CA ASP A 43 11.31 8.76 3.65
C ASP A 43 12.40 8.80 4.70
N ARG A 44 13.30 9.78 4.57
CA ARG A 44 14.48 9.93 5.43
C ARG A 44 14.09 10.06 6.90
N ASP A 45 13.01 10.77 7.21
CA ASP A 45 12.53 10.99 8.57
C ASP A 45 12.04 9.69 9.22
N VAL A 46 11.34 8.85 8.45
CA VAL A 46 10.88 7.52 8.90
C VAL A 46 12.08 6.61 9.17
N ARG A 47 13.07 6.60 8.28
CA ARG A 47 14.30 5.81 8.47
C ARG A 47 15.10 6.25 9.70
N ILE A 48 15.20 7.55 9.96
CA ILE A 48 15.91 8.09 11.14
C ILE A 48 15.14 7.77 12.43
N GLY A 49 13.81 7.81 12.41
CA GLY A 49 12.97 7.44 13.55
C GLY A 49 13.04 5.94 13.90
N LEU A 50 13.11 5.08 12.88
CA LEU A 50 13.22 3.62 13.03
C LEU A 50 14.63 3.17 13.45
N SER A 51 15.70 3.82 12.95
CA SER A 51 17.07 3.38 13.22
C SER A 51 17.50 3.57 14.68
N LYS A 52 16.86 4.50 15.41
CA LYS A 52 17.20 4.83 16.80
C LYS A 52 16.45 4.00 17.85
N ARG A 53 15.50 3.14 17.47
CA ARG A 53 14.63 2.42 18.42
C ARG A 53 14.48 0.94 18.06
N ARG A 54 14.46 0.06 19.07
CA ARG A 54 13.93 -1.29 18.92
C ARG A 54 12.48 -1.16 18.46
N SER A 55 12.24 -1.46 17.19
CA SER A 55 10.94 -1.33 16.55
C SER A 55 10.24 -2.68 16.56
N THR A 56 9.07 -2.75 17.20
CA THR A 56 8.23 -3.96 17.20
C THR A 56 7.23 -3.86 16.05
N TRP A 57 7.29 -4.80 15.10
CA TRP A 57 6.32 -4.87 14.02
C TRP A 57 5.10 -5.67 14.49
N LEU A 58 3.93 -5.02 14.54
CA LEU A 58 2.63 -5.69 14.71
C LEU A 58 1.91 -5.77 13.36
N HIS A 59 1.56 -6.98 12.92
CA HIS A 59 0.78 -7.20 11.71
C HIS A 59 -0.67 -7.53 12.06
N ALA A 60 -1.63 -6.91 11.37
CA ALA A 60 -3.06 -7.12 11.58
C ALA A 60 -3.76 -7.12 10.22
N VAL A 61 -4.51 -8.19 9.94
CA VAL A 61 -5.20 -8.43 8.66
C VAL A 61 -6.69 -8.07 8.72
N SER A 62 -7.24 -7.85 9.92
CA SER A 62 -8.64 -7.48 10.14
C SER A 62 -8.80 -6.20 10.98
N VAL A 63 -9.91 -5.48 10.80
CA VAL A 63 -10.25 -4.30 11.61
C VAL A 63 -10.29 -4.62 13.11
N GLY A 64 -10.79 -5.80 13.48
CA GLY A 64 -10.79 -6.27 14.88
C GLY A 64 -9.37 -6.48 15.43
N GLU A 65 -8.48 -7.06 14.62
CA GLU A 65 -7.08 -7.27 14.98
C GLU A 65 -6.33 -5.96 15.11
N VAL A 66 -6.60 -4.98 14.23
CA VAL A 66 -5.99 -3.64 14.32
C VAL A 66 -6.34 -2.99 15.67
N ASN A 67 -7.59 -3.09 16.11
CA ASN A 67 -8.01 -2.54 17.42
C ASN A 67 -7.25 -3.18 18.60
N ILE A 68 -6.98 -4.48 18.55
CA ILE A 68 -6.20 -5.18 19.58
C ILE A 68 -4.72 -4.81 19.48
N ALA A 69 -4.16 -4.77 18.27
CA ALA A 69 -2.77 -4.41 18.03
C ALA A 69 -2.45 -2.99 18.52
N LEU A 70 -3.36 -2.04 18.37
CA LEU A 70 -3.21 -0.69 18.91
C LEU A 70 -3.18 -0.66 20.44
N LYS A 71 -4.05 -1.46 21.09
CA LYS A 71 -4.02 -1.60 22.56
C LYS A 71 -2.71 -2.20 23.04
N LEU A 72 -2.22 -3.23 22.36
CA LEU A 72 -0.94 -3.86 22.66
C LEU A 72 0.24 -2.91 22.44
N ALA A 73 0.23 -2.14 21.33
CA ALA A 73 1.28 -1.16 21.04
C ALA A 73 1.37 -0.09 22.13
N ASN A 74 0.24 0.38 22.66
CA ASN A 74 0.20 1.33 23.78
C ASN A 74 0.76 0.71 25.06
N ALA A 75 0.42 -0.55 25.36
CA ALA A 75 0.93 -1.26 26.54
C ALA A 75 2.44 -1.53 26.46
N LEU A 76 2.98 -1.82 25.27
CA LEU A 76 4.42 -2.06 25.04
C LEU A 76 5.26 -0.76 25.05
N ARG A 77 4.62 0.41 24.94
CA ARG A 77 5.29 1.71 24.91
C ARG A 77 5.42 2.36 26.31
N ALA A 78 4.66 1.86 27.29
CA ALA A 78 4.77 2.23 28.70
C ALA A 78 6.03 1.62 29.31
#